data_AF-A0A971MNV5-F1
#
_entry.id   AF-A0A971MNV5-F1
#
_cell.length_a   1.000
_cell.length_b   1.000
_cell.length_c   1.000
_cell.angle_alpha   90.00
_cell.angle_beta   90.00
_cell.angle_gamma   90.00
#
_symmetry.space_group_name_H-M   'P 1'
#
loop_
_entity.id
_entity.type
_entity.pdbx_description
1 polymer ?
#
loop_
_entity_poly.entity_id
_entity_poly.type
_entity_poly.pdbx_seq_one_letter_code
_entity_poly.pdbx_strand_id
1 'polypeptide(L)'
;MKKVNLRQLAQEVNQMNITDVEVERIHDIAIIGISIKLPFAEDPNQFWENLKNGKDCIGELPMERKNRADYYLKYTRKTNAAIKYKKGSYIDGIDEFDYGYFNISPREASLMDPNQRMFLEIALSAVEDAGYGGEKLKGSKTGVYFGFVSDLAYQRYIADIEPTSLGMSIPGNMASLIPGRVSYTLDLKGPCMLLDTACSSSLVAIHTACHAIQKGDCDLAIVGGSKISLLPVEDDNMLGIESKSYICRAFDEEADGTCMGEGVMALVLKPLSAAIKGRDHIYAIIKGTAVNQDGTSMGITAPNALAQAEVIEAAWQDAGIDPETITYIEAHGTGTKL
;
A
#
# COMPACT_ATOMS: atom_id res chain seq x y z
N MET A 1 -17.68 4.29 -64.57
CA MET A 1 -17.38 3.60 -63.30
C MET A 1 -16.10 4.18 -62.72
N LYS A 2 -16.15 4.85 -61.56
CA LYS A 2 -14.95 5.38 -60.90
C LYS A 2 -14.18 4.21 -60.29
N LYS A 3 -12.91 4.08 -60.67
CA LYS A 3 -12.01 3.02 -60.24
C LYS A 3 -11.61 3.32 -58.78
N VAL A 4 -12.14 2.56 -57.82
CA VAL A 4 -11.71 2.64 -56.42
C VAL A 4 -10.38 1.89 -56.32
N ASN A 5 -9.32 2.62 -56.00
CA ASN A 5 -7.99 2.05 -55.84
C ASN A 5 -7.86 1.47 -54.43
N LEU A 6 -8.14 0.17 -54.28
CA LEU A 6 -8.08 -0.53 -52.99
C LEU A 6 -6.68 -0.50 -52.32
N ARG A 7 -5.60 -0.28 -53.09
CA ARG A 7 -4.25 -0.08 -52.52
C ARG A 7 -4.07 1.30 -51.88
N GLN A 8 -4.82 2.30 -52.34
CA GLN A 8 -4.81 3.64 -51.76
C GLN A 8 -5.60 3.67 -50.44
N LEU A 9 -6.74 2.95 -50.39
CA LEU A 9 -7.48 2.69 -49.14
C LEU A 9 -6.67 1.85 -48.14
N ALA A 10 -5.91 0.85 -48.59
CA ALA A 10 -5.04 0.06 -47.71
C ALA A 10 -3.83 0.85 -47.19
N GLN A 11 -3.36 1.87 -47.92
CA GLN A 11 -2.31 2.79 -47.44
C GLN A 11 -2.87 3.87 -46.50
N GLU A 12 -4.11 4.34 -46.72
CA GLU A 12 -4.81 5.26 -45.81
C GLU A 12 -5.19 4.60 -44.47
N VAL A 13 -5.50 3.29 -44.45
CA VAL A 13 -5.73 2.54 -43.20
C VAL A 13 -4.44 2.24 -42.43
N ASN A 14 -3.29 2.10 -43.12
CA ASN A 14 -1.98 1.91 -42.49
C ASN A 14 -1.28 3.23 -42.09
N GLN A 15 -1.89 4.38 -42.40
CA GLN A 15 -1.48 5.73 -41.99
C GLN A 15 -2.57 6.43 -41.17
N MET A 16 -3.42 5.67 -40.46
CA MET A 16 -4.11 6.24 -39.31
C MET A 16 -3.05 6.57 -38.27
N ASN A 17 -2.63 7.84 -38.31
CA ASN A 17 -1.91 8.51 -37.25
C ASN A 17 -2.57 8.14 -35.92
N ILE A 18 -1.92 7.25 -35.16
CA ILE A 18 -2.15 7.18 -33.73
C ILE A 18 -1.69 8.55 -33.25
N THR A 19 -2.64 9.47 -33.09
CA THR A 19 -2.35 10.82 -32.60
C THR A 19 -1.66 10.69 -31.24
N ASP A 20 -0.80 11.63 -30.85
CA ASP A 20 -0.15 11.61 -29.52
C ASP A 20 -1.18 11.45 -28.38
N VAL A 21 -2.41 11.94 -28.58
CA VAL A 21 -3.58 11.76 -27.70
C VAL A 21 -4.06 10.29 -27.57
N GLU A 22 -3.92 9.47 -28.61
CA GLU A 22 -4.20 8.02 -28.56
C GLU A 22 -3.05 7.24 -27.93
N VAL A 23 -1.80 7.67 -28.11
CA VAL A 23 -0.63 7.08 -27.41
C VAL A 23 -0.66 7.42 -25.91
N GLU A 24 -1.00 8.66 -25.54
CA GLU A 24 -1.22 9.09 -24.15
C GLU A 24 -2.27 8.22 -23.44
N ARG A 25 -3.32 7.80 -24.14
CA ARG A 25 -4.37 6.93 -23.57
C ARG A 25 -3.96 5.46 -23.40
N ILE A 26 -2.85 5.03 -24.01
CA ILE A 26 -2.39 3.63 -23.93
C ILE A 26 -1.60 3.39 -22.63
N HIS A 27 -0.96 4.43 -22.08
CA HIS A 27 -0.16 4.32 -20.85
C HIS A 27 -0.95 4.57 -19.56
N ASP A 28 -2.09 5.25 -19.65
CA ASP A 28 -2.95 5.59 -18.51
C ASP A 28 -3.47 4.35 -17.78
N ILE A 29 -3.34 4.37 -16.44
CA ILE A 29 -3.82 3.31 -15.56
C ILE A 29 -4.98 3.83 -14.73
N ALA A 30 -6.13 3.16 -14.79
CA ALA A 30 -7.29 3.48 -13.97
C ALA A 30 -7.19 2.78 -12.62
N ILE A 31 -7.54 3.51 -11.55
CA ILE A 31 -7.88 2.94 -10.24
C ILE A 31 -9.38 2.62 -10.27
N ILE A 32 -9.71 1.33 -10.26
CA ILE A 32 -11.09 0.85 -10.40
C ILE A 32 -11.69 0.30 -9.12
N GLY A 33 -10.87 0.07 -8.08
CA GLY A 33 -11.33 -0.37 -6.77
C GLY A 33 -10.40 0.10 -5.67
N ILE A 34 -10.97 0.35 -4.49
CA ILE A 34 -10.25 0.77 -3.29
C ILE A 34 -10.82 0.08 -2.05
N SER A 35 -9.94 -0.31 -1.14
CA SER A 35 -10.32 -0.67 0.23
C SER A 35 -9.22 -0.24 1.18
N ILE A 36 -9.61 0.20 2.37
CA ILE A 36 -8.69 0.65 3.42
C ILE A 36 -9.22 0.21 4.77
N LYS A 37 -8.31 0.02 5.72
CA LYS A 37 -8.59 0.05 7.15
C LYS A 37 -7.55 0.93 7.81
N LEU A 38 -8.00 2.06 8.33
CA LEU A 38 -7.20 3.07 8.98
C LEU A 38 -7.74 3.33 10.40
N PRO A 39 -6.95 3.93 11.29
CA PRO A 39 -7.43 4.35 12.59
C PRO A 39 -8.68 5.24 12.47
N PHE A 40 -9.74 4.86 13.19
CA PHE A 40 -11.05 5.51 13.15
C PHE A 40 -11.75 5.51 11.78
N ALA A 41 -11.36 4.65 10.84
CA ALA A 41 -12.00 4.50 9.54
C ALA A 41 -11.88 3.05 9.02
N GLU A 42 -12.99 2.33 9.04
CA GLU A 42 -13.07 0.96 8.51
C GLU A 42 -13.26 0.92 6.98
N ASP A 43 -13.49 2.07 6.34
CA ASP A 43 -13.73 2.19 4.91
C ASP A 43 -13.35 3.59 4.37
N PRO A 44 -13.25 3.77 3.04
CA PRO A 44 -12.93 5.06 2.42
C PRO A 44 -13.90 6.20 2.73
N ASN A 45 -15.18 5.92 2.99
CA ASN A 45 -16.17 6.95 3.30
C ASN A 45 -15.94 7.51 4.71
N GLN A 46 -15.69 6.64 5.69
CA GLN A 46 -15.34 7.07 7.04
C GLN A 46 -14.02 7.87 7.06
N PHE A 47 -13.04 7.44 6.27
CA PHE A 47 -11.78 8.19 6.14
C PHE A 47 -12.02 9.58 5.55
N TRP A 48 -12.83 9.68 4.48
CA TRP A 48 -13.22 10.95 3.91
C TRP A 48 -13.93 11.88 4.92
N GLU A 49 -14.84 11.33 5.73
CA GLU A 49 -15.50 12.11 6.79
C GLU A 49 -14.50 12.60 7.84
N ASN A 50 -13.50 11.80 8.21
CA ASN A 50 -12.45 12.24 9.13
C ASN A 50 -11.62 13.38 8.54
N LEU A 51 -11.20 13.26 7.27
CA LEU A 51 -10.44 14.30 6.56
C LEU A 51 -11.23 15.60 6.44
N LYS A 52 -12.48 15.52 5.96
CA LYS A 52 -13.36 16.68 5.78
C LYS A 52 -13.59 17.46 7.07
N ASN A 53 -13.62 16.76 8.21
CA ASN A 53 -13.82 17.36 9.53
C ASN A 53 -12.51 17.74 10.24
N GLY A 54 -11.34 17.54 9.61
CA GLY A 54 -10.04 17.83 10.23
C GLY A 54 -9.80 17.06 11.51
N LYS A 55 -10.28 15.81 11.58
CA LYS A 55 -10.20 15.00 12.79
C LYS A 55 -8.76 14.56 13.06
N ASP A 56 -8.26 14.88 14.25
CA ASP A 56 -7.03 14.30 14.77
C ASP A 56 -7.29 12.87 15.27
N CYS A 57 -6.55 11.91 14.71
CA CYS A 57 -6.65 10.49 15.01
C CYS A 57 -5.51 9.99 15.90
N ILE A 58 -4.69 10.86 16.47
CA ILE A 58 -3.65 10.47 17.42
C ILE A 58 -4.26 10.18 18.80
N GLY A 59 -3.90 9.03 19.37
CA GLY A 59 -4.40 8.60 20.67
C GLY A 59 -3.44 7.71 21.45
N GLU A 60 -3.93 7.29 22.61
CA GLU A 60 -3.30 6.22 23.40
C GLU A 60 -3.49 4.87 22.71
N LEU A 61 -2.60 3.91 22.98
CA LEU A 61 -2.79 2.53 22.55
C LEU A 61 -4.13 1.99 23.07
N PRO A 62 -5.00 1.39 22.21
CA PRO A 62 -6.28 0.85 22.65
C PRO A 62 -6.13 -0.09 23.84
N MET A 63 -7.03 0.02 24.82
CA MET A 63 -6.91 -0.65 26.12
C MET A 63 -6.74 -2.16 25.99
N GLU A 64 -7.44 -2.79 25.04
CA GLU A 64 -7.33 -4.22 24.80
C GLU A 64 -5.94 -4.63 24.29
N ARG A 65 -5.37 -3.85 23.35
CA ARG A 65 -4.02 -4.06 22.85
C ARG A 65 -2.97 -3.82 23.93
N LYS A 66 -3.18 -2.78 24.75
CA LYS A 66 -2.35 -2.50 25.93
C LYS A 66 -2.33 -3.68 26.90
N ASN A 67 -3.50 -4.23 27.25
CA ASN A 67 -3.60 -5.38 28.17
C ASN A 67 -2.85 -6.61 27.64
N ARG A 68 -2.93 -6.88 26.32
CA ARG A 68 -2.21 -7.98 25.68
C ARG A 68 -0.70 -7.76 25.66
N ALA A 69 -0.27 -6.55 25.33
CA ALA A 69 1.14 -6.18 25.36
C ALA A 69 1.71 -6.29 26.78
N ASP A 70 0.99 -5.80 27.80
CA ASP A 70 1.36 -5.93 29.21
C ASP A 70 1.49 -7.40 29.63
N TYR A 71 0.54 -8.24 29.21
CA TYR A 71 0.59 -9.69 29.47
C TYR A 71 1.84 -10.34 28.86
N TYR A 72 2.12 -10.08 27.58
CA TYR A 72 3.29 -10.63 26.89
C TYR A 72 4.61 -10.17 27.52
N LEU A 73 4.73 -8.88 27.86
CA LEU A 73 5.93 -8.33 28.48
C LEU A 73 6.18 -8.91 29.88
N LYS A 74 5.12 -9.12 30.68
CA LYS A 74 5.20 -9.80 31.97
C LYS A 74 5.60 -11.27 31.82
N TYR A 75 4.99 -11.97 30.86
CA TYR A 75 5.28 -13.38 30.58
C TYR A 75 6.74 -13.60 30.20
N THR A 76 7.27 -12.79 29.28
CA THR A 76 8.65 -12.89 28.78
C THR A 76 9.69 -12.34 29.75
N ARG A 77 9.27 -11.74 30.88
CA ARG A 77 10.15 -11.03 31.84
C ARG A 77 11.04 -9.98 31.17
N LYS A 78 10.59 -9.42 30.04
CA LYS A 78 11.35 -8.41 29.27
C LYS A 78 11.36 -7.03 29.93
N THR A 79 10.67 -6.85 31.06
CA THR A 79 10.69 -5.59 31.81
C THR A 79 10.31 -5.77 33.29
N ASN A 80 11.00 -5.01 34.16
CA ASN A 80 10.71 -4.85 35.59
C ASN A 80 10.20 -3.43 35.92
N ALA A 81 10.01 -2.57 34.92
CA ALA A 81 9.66 -1.15 35.08
C ALA A 81 8.22 -0.84 34.64
N ALA A 82 7.74 0.38 34.93
CA ALA A 82 6.46 0.88 34.44
C ALA A 82 6.51 1.03 32.90
N ILE A 83 5.87 0.10 32.19
CA ILE A 83 5.80 0.09 30.73
C ILE A 83 5.01 1.32 30.25
N LYS A 84 5.60 2.05 29.31
CA LYS A 84 4.91 3.11 28.56
C LYS A 84 4.80 2.71 27.10
N TYR A 85 3.73 3.17 26.46
CA TYR A 85 3.46 2.94 25.05
C TYR A 85 3.48 4.27 24.33
N LYS A 86 4.03 4.28 23.12
CA LYS A 86 4.04 5.46 22.25
C LYS A 86 2.59 5.88 22.00
N LYS A 87 2.32 7.18 21.88
CA LYS A 87 1.07 7.65 21.28
C LYS A 87 1.17 7.51 19.77
N GLY A 88 0.02 7.32 19.14
CA GLY A 88 -0.05 7.15 17.70
C GLY A 88 -1.47 6.93 17.22
N SER A 89 -1.59 6.66 15.93
CA SER A 89 -2.86 6.33 15.29
C SER A 89 -2.94 4.82 15.14
N TYR A 90 -3.85 4.16 15.87
CA TYR A 90 -3.92 2.69 15.96
C TYR A 90 -5.18 2.14 15.31
N ILE A 91 -5.01 1.02 14.61
CA ILE A 91 -6.12 0.21 14.13
C ILE A 91 -6.63 -0.68 15.27
N ASP A 92 -7.96 -0.78 15.36
CA ASP A 92 -8.66 -1.72 16.24
C ASP A 92 -8.82 -3.09 15.58
N GLY A 93 -8.97 -4.14 16.39
CA GLY A 93 -9.25 -5.49 15.90
C GLY A 93 -8.13 -6.14 15.08
N ILE A 94 -6.85 -5.80 15.33
CA ILE A 94 -5.71 -6.43 14.60
C ILE A 94 -5.57 -7.95 14.84
N ASP A 95 -6.33 -8.51 15.78
CA ASP A 95 -6.41 -9.93 16.06
C ASP A 95 -7.65 -10.61 15.46
N GLU A 96 -8.58 -9.85 14.90
CA GLU A 96 -9.77 -10.34 14.20
C GLU A 96 -9.38 -10.84 12.80
N PHE A 97 -10.08 -11.87 12.31
CA PHE A 97 -9.93 -12.41 10.96
C PHE A 97 -11.01 -13.45 10.66
N ASP A 98 -11.71 -13.34 9.53
CA ASP A 98 -12.68 -14.35 9.08
C ASP A 98 -11.98 -15.56 8.42
N TYR A 99 -11.30 -16.35 9.23
CA TYR A 99 -10.59 -17.55 8.77
C TYR A 99 -11.51 -18.57 8.10
N GLY A 100 -12.80 -18.60 8.47
CA GLY A 100 -13.79 -19.52 7.92
C GLY A 100 -14.09 -19.21 6.46
N TYR A 101 -14.27 -17.93 6.13
CA TYR A 101 -14.44 -17.45 4.76
C TYR A 101 -13.27 -17.89 3.86
N PHE A 102 -12.03 -17.75 4.35
CA PHE A 102 -10.82 -18.09 3.58
C PHE A 102 -10.43 -19.57 3.63
N ASN A 103 -11.25 -20.43 4.23
CA ASN A 103 -10.96 -21.85 4.41
C ASN A 103 -9.59 -22.10 5.10
N ILE A 104 -9.27 -21.26 6.09
CA ILE A 104 -8.06 -21.34 6.91
C ILE A 104 -8.46 -21.94 8.27
N SER A 105 -7.68 -22.89 8.76
CA SER A 105 -7.97 -23.49 10.08
C SER A 105 -7.79 -22.45 11.20
N PRO A 106 -8.57 -22.53 12.30
CA PRO A 106 -8.38 -21.62 13.45
C PRO A 106 -6.94 -21.60 13.97
N ARG A 107 -6.27 -22.76 13.89
CA ARG A 107 -4.89 -22.90 14.33
C ARG A 107 -3.92 -22.15 13.42
N GLU A 108 -4.03 -22.33 12.11
CA GLU A 108 -3.22 -21.58 11.15
C GLU A 108 -3.47 -20.07 11.30
N ALA A 109 -4.73 -19.65 11.35
CA ALA A 109 -5.11 -18.25 11.53
C ALA A 109 -4.48 -17.60 12.76
N SER A 110 -4.45 -18.30 13.90
CA SER A 110 -3.83 -17.80 15.13
C SER A 110 -2.31 -17.57 15.01
N LEU A 111 -1.65 -18.26 14.07
CA LEU A 111 -0.23 -18.17 13.81
C LEU A 111 0.11 -17.25 12.62
N MET A 112 -0.88 -16.62 12.00
CA MET A 112 -0.68 -15.68 10.89
C MET A 112 -0.45 -14.24 11.39
N ASP A 113 0.55 -13.59 10.82
CA ASP A 113 0.84 -12.17 11.04
C ASP A 113 -0.42 -11.33 10.73
N PRO A 114 -0.82 -10.40 11.62
CA PRO A 114 -1.93 -9.49 11.39
C PRO A 114 -1.89 -8.76 10.04
N ASN A 115 -0.71 -8.39 9.54
CA ASN A 115 -0.57 -7.72 8.25
C ASN A 115 -1.01 -8.64 7.10
N GLN A 116 -0.71 -9.94 7.19
CA GLN A 116 -1.15 -10.93 6.20
C GLN A 116 -2.66 -11.16 6.25
N ARG A 117 -3.23 -11.28 7.45
CA ARG A 117 -4.67 -11.48 7.67
C ARG A 117 -5.48 -10.31 7.14
N MET A 118 -5.14 -9.10 7.60
CA MET A 118 -5.86 -7.89 7.24
C MET A 118 -5.68 -7.54 5.77
N PHE A 119 -4.49 -7.73 5.18
CA PHE A 119 -4.33 -7.50 3.74
C PHE A 119 -5.16 -8.47 2.89
N LEU A 120 -5.34 -9.73 3.33
CA LEU A 120 -6.16 -10.69 2.59
C LEU A 120 -7.63 -10.24 2.51
N GLU A 121 -8.18 -9.73 3.61
CA GLU A 121 -9.53 -9.15 3.65
C GLU A 121 -9.61 -7.87 2.82
N ILE A 122 -8.67 -6.95 3.00
CA ILE A 122 -8.66 -5.65 2.32
C ILE A 122 -8.47 -5.80 0.80
N ALA A 123 -7.61 -6.71 0.35
CA ALA A 123 -7.44 -7.03 -1.06
C ALA A 123 -8.74 -7.58 -1.68
N LEU A 124 -9.43 -8.49 -0.97
CA LEU A 124 -10.70 -9.02 -1.43
C LEU A 124 -11.77 -7.93 -1.53
N SER A 125 -11.91 -7.09 -0.50
CA SER A 125 -12.86 -5.98 -0.52
C SER A 125 -12.58 -4.98 -1.65
N ALA A 126 -11.32 -4.70 -1.97
CA ALA A 126 -10.97 -3.85 -3.11
C ALA A 126 -11.34 -4.50 -4.46
N VAL A 127 -11.21 -5.83 -4.57
CA VAL A 127 -11.65 -6.60 -5.75
C VAL A 127 -13.18 -6.59 -5.88
N GLU A 128 -13.89 -6.67 -4.76
CA GLU A 128 -15.35 -6.56 -4.73
C GLU A 128 -15.83 -5.15 -5.10
N ASP A 129 -15.19 -4.11 -4.56
CA ASP A 129 -15.43 -2.70 -4.91
C ASP A 129 -15.19 -2.45 -6.41
N ALA A 130 -14.15 -3.05 -7.00
CA ALA A 130 -13.91 -3.02 -8.43
C ALA A 130 -14.96 -3.76 -9.28
N GLY A 131 -15.87 -4.52 -8.67
CA GLY A 131 -16.86 -5.34 -9.36
C GLY A 131 -16.33 -6.67 -9.89
N TYR A 132 -15.17 -7.13 -9.41
CA TYR A 132 -14.49 -8.37 -9.82
C TYR A 132 -14.61 -9.51 -8.81
N GLY A 133 -15.57 -9.43 -7.86
CA GLY A 133 -15.83 -10.47 -6.87
C GLY A 133 -16.21 -11.84 -7.46
N GLY A 134 -16.18 -12.86 -6.60
CA GLY A 134 -16.42 -14.26 -6.98
C GLY A 134 -15.24 -14.86 -7.77
N GLU A 135 -15.53 -15.65 -8.81
CA GLU A 135 -14.49 -16.35 -9.60
C GLU A 135 -13.96 -15.55 -10.80
N LYS A 136 -14.31 -14.26 -10.94
CA LYS A 136 -13.99 -13.47 -12.15
C LYS A 136 -12.48 -13.31 -12.40
N LEU A 137 -11.66 -13.33 -11.35
CA LEU A 137 -10.20 -13.23 -11.45
C LEU A 137 -9.49 -14.59 -11.42
N LYS A 138 -10.22 -15.69 -11.23
CA LYS A 138 -9.64 -17.02 -11.09
C LYS A 138 -8.87 -17.41 -12.35
N GLY A 139 -7.60 -17.78 -12.21
CA GLY A 139 -6.72 -18.13 -13.33
C GLY A 139 -6.29 -16.94 -14.20
N SER A 140 -6.70 -15.71 -13.87
CA SER A 140 -6.36 -14.52 -14.65
C SER A 140 -4.89 -14.12 -14.47
N LYS A 141 -4.36 -13.35 -15.43
CA LYS A 141 -3.03 -12.74 -15.35
C LYS A 141 -3.03 -11.49 -14.47
N THR A 142 -3.60 -11.59 -13.27
CA THR A 142 -3.63 -10.50 -12.29
C THR A 142 -2.37 -10.53 -11.43
N GLY A 143 -1.67 -9.41 -11.31
CA GLY A 143 -0.51 -9.26 -10.44
C GLY A 143 -0.89 -8.78 -9.03
N VAL A 144 -0.02 -9.03 -8.04
CA VAL A 144 -0.15 -8.53 -6.67
C VAL A 144 1.16 -7.89 -6.24
N TYR A 145 1.13 -6.61 -5.86
CA TYR A 145 2.29 -5.80 -5.48
C TYR A 145 2.05 -5.20 -4.11
N PHE A 146 2.94 -5.48 -3.16
CA PHE A 146 2.71 -5.09 -1.77
C PHE A 146 3.90 -4.36 -1.16
N GLY A 147 3.66 -3.13 -0.72
CA GLY A 147 4.65 -2.33 0.01
C GLY A 147 4.66 -2.68 1.49
N PHE A 148 5.78 -3.19 2.01
CA PHE A 148 5.87 -3.59 3.41
C PHE A 148 7.31 -3.60 3.92
N VAL A 149 7.51 -2.96 5.07
CA VAL A 149 8.78 -3.03 5.81
C VAL A 149 8.71 -4.20 6.79
N SER A 150 9.46 -5.26 6.51
CA SER A 150 9.40 -6.49 7.31
C SER A 150 10.11 -6.34 8.65
N ASP A 151 9.41 -6.58 9.77
CA ASP A 151 10.00 -6.55 11.11
C ASP A 151 9.98 -7.91 11.86
N LEU A 152 9.39 -8.95 11.25
CA LEU A 152 9.23 -10.32 11.79
C LEU A 152 8.70 -10.36 13.24
N ALA A 153 8.00 -9.30 13.67
CA ALA A 153 7.66 -9.12 15.08
C ALA A 153 6.68 -10.20 15.57
N TYR A 154 5.70 -10.58 14.76
CA TYR A 154 4.73 -11.62 15.14
C TYR A 154 5.37 -13.01 15.26
N GLN A 155 6.32 -13.33 14.39
CA GLN A 155 7.08 -14.59 14.48
C GLN A 155 7.87 -14.67 15.79
N ARG A 156 8.47 -13.56 16.23
CA ARG A 156 9.19 -13.49 17.51
C ARG A 156 8.25 -13.69 18.69
N TYR A 157 7.03 -13.17 18.61
CA TYR A 157 6.01 -13.39 19.64
C TYR A 157 5.64 -14.87 19.77
N ILE A 158 5.43 -15.53 18.63
CA ILE A 158 5.17 -16.97 18.60
C ILE A 158 6.37 -17.73 19.16
N ALA A 159 7.61 -17.34 18.84
CA ALA A 159 8.82 -17.97 19.37
C ALA A 159 8.89 -17.91 20.90
N ASP A 160 8.49 -16.78 21.48
CA ASP A 160 8.55 -16.55 22.91
C ASP A 160 7.42 -17.26 23.68
N ILE A 161 6.20 -17.30 23.12
CA ILE A 161 5.01 -17.84 23.80
C ILE A 161 4.82 -19.34 23.50
N GLU A 162 5.05 -19.75 22.26
CA GLU A 162 4.76 -21.10 21.77
C GLU A 162 5.84 -21.62 20.80
N PRO A 163 7.07 -21.86 21.27
CA PRO A 163 8.21 -22.23 20.42
C PRO A 163 7.98 -23.51 19.62
N THR A 164 7.16 -24.44 20.11
CA THR A 164 6.80 -25.68 19.41
C THR A 164 6.00 -25.44 18.12
N SER A 165 5.37 -24.28 17.99
CA SER A 165 4.55 -23.90 16.82
C SER A 165 5.32 -23.10 15.77
N LEU A 166 6.62 -22.83 16.01
CA LEU A 166 7.43 -22.04 15.09
C LEU A 166 7.43 -22.60 13.66
N GLY A 167 7.62 -23.91 13.50
CA GLY A 167 7.60 -24.54 12.18
C GLY A 167 6.26 -24.35 11.45
N MET A 168 5.15 -24.47 12.17
CA MET A 168 3.80 -24.28 11.61
C MET A 168 3.50 -22.80 11.31
N SER A 169 4.13 -21.87 12.03
CA SER A 169 3.92 -20.42 11.84
C SER A 169 4.63 -19.84 10.63
N ILE A 170 5.60 -20.55 10.03
CA ILE A 170 6.43 -20.02 8.92
C ILE A 170 5.56 -19.48 7.77
N PRO A 171 4.53 -20.20 7.26
CA PRO A 171 3.68 -19.68 6.19
C PRO A 171 2.84 -18.46 6.58
N GLY A 172 2.61 -18.27 7.87
CA GLY A 172 1.87 -17.16 8.43
C GLY A 172 2.71 -15.88 8.62
N ASN A 173 4.04 -15.98 8.56
CA ASN A 173 4.94 -14.90 8.99
C ASN A 173 6.04 -14.58 7.97
N MET A 174 6.15 -15.31 6.86
CA MET A 174 7.01 -14.91 5.76
C MET A 174 6.39 -13.70 5.06
N ALA A 175 7.11 -12.58 5.04
CA ALA A 175 6.63 -11.32 4.45
C ALA A 175 6.17 -11.50 3.00
N SER A 176 6.90 -12.27 2.18
CA SER A 176 6.54 -12.56 0.78
C SER A 176 5.19 -13.27 0.60
N LEU A 177 4.70 -13.96 1.64
CA LEU A 177 3.38 -14.58 1.62
C LEU A 177 2.25 -13.59 1.94
N ILE A 178 2.52 -12.32 2.29
CA ILE A 178 1.46 -11.32 2.38
C ILE A 178 0.77 -11.13 1.01
N PRO A 179 1.48 -10.74 -0.07
CA PRO A 179 0.89 -10.77 -1.42
C PRO A 179 0.68 -12.19 -1.95
N GLY A 180 1.56 -13.14 -1.59
CA GLY A 180 1.48 -14.52 -2.07
C GLY A 180 0.20 -15.23 -1.68
N ARG A 181 -0.33 -14.97 -0.48
CA ARG A 181 -1.58 -15.57 -0.01
C ARG A 181 -2.79 -15.01 -0.74
N VAL A 182 -2.80 -13.73 -1.12
CA VAL A 182 -3.84 -13.15 -1.99
C VAL A 182 -3.84 -13.85 -3.36
N SER A 183 -2.66 -13.97 -3.98
CA SER A 183 -2.50 -14.69 -5.25
C SER A 183 -2.96 -16.14 -5.16
N TYR A 184 -2.64 -16.83 -4.07
CA TYR A 184 -3.05 -18.21 -3.84
C TYR A 184 -4.58 -18.33 -3.68
N THR A 185 -5.17 -17.53 -2.80
CA THR A 185 -6.60 -17.58 -2.47
C THR A 185 -7.47 -17.26 -3.68
N LEU A 186 -7.08 -16.28 -4.50
CA LEU A 186 -7.83 -15.85 -5.68
C LEU A 186 -7.40 -16.56 -6.98
N ASP A 187 -6.46 -17.50 -6.91
CA ASP A 187 -5.89 -18.24 -8.04
C ASP A 187 -5.30 -17.34 -9.14
N LEU A 188 -4.58 -16.29 -8.75
CA LEU A 188 -4.00 -15.30 -9.67
C LEU A 188 -2.67 -15.80 -10.26
N LYS A 189 -2.44 -15.49 -11.54
CA LYS A 189 -1.29 -15.99 -12.32
C LYS A 189 -0.33 -14.90 -12.79
N GLY A 190 -0.54 -13.65 -12.39
CA GLY A 190 0.38 -12.55 -12.68
C GLY A 190 1.57 -12.49 -11.70
N PRO A 191 2.43 -11.46 -11.83
CA PRO A 191 3.56 -11.27 -10.93
C PRO A 191 3.11 -11.05 -9.49
N CYS A 192 3.86 -11.59 -8.53
CA CYS A 192 3.56 -11.46 -7.11
C CYS A 192 4.80 -10.96 -6.37
N MET A 193 4.78 -9.74 -5.87
CA MET A 193 5.97 -9.05 -5.36
C MET A 193 5.69 -8.36 -4.03
N LEU A 194 6.65 -8.50 -3.12
CA LEU A 194 6.78 -7.64 -1.95
C LEU A 194 7.90 -6.65 -2.19
N LEU A 195 7.65 -5.38 -1.87
CA LEU A 195 8.59 -4.27 -2.06
C LEU A 195 8.84 -3.60 -0.71
N ASP A 196 10.11 -3.44 -0.37
CA ASP A 196 10.56 -2.72 0.83
C ASP A 196 11.50 -1.59 0.40
N THR A 197 10.96 -0.38 0.36
CA THR A 197 11.68 0.88 0.14
C THR A 197 11.38 1.85 1.28
N ALA A 198 11.26 1.30 2.50
CA ALA A 198 10.88 2.04 3.71
C ALA A 198 9.55 2.82 3.53
N CYS A 199 9.55 4.12 3.81
CA CYS A 199 8.36 4.99 3.79
C CYS A 199 7.67 5.06 2.41
N SER A 200 8.40 4.77 1.33
CA SER A 200 7.89 4.87 -0.06
C SER A 200 7.30 3.56 -0.60
N SER A 201 7.34 2.47 0.17
CA SER A 201 7.08 1.11 -0.31
C SER A 201 5.75 0.94 -1.08
N SER A 202 4.67 1.56 -0.61
CA SER A 202 3.36 1.47 -1.28
C SER A 202 3.33 2.23 -2.62
N LEU A 203 3.95 3.42 -2.71
CA LEU A 203 4.06 4.17 -3.97
C LEU A 203 4.97 3.45 -4.97
N VAL A 204 6.05 2.84 -4.51
CA VAL A 204 6.91 2.01 -5.37
C VAL A 204 6.18 0.75 -5.85
N ALA A 205 5.30 0.17 -5.03
CA ALA A 205 4.41 -0.92 -5.45
C ALA A 205 3.43 -0.47 -6.55
N ILE A 206 2.86 0.74 -6.45
CA ILE A 206 2.00 1.33 -7.49
C ILE A 206 2.80 1.53 -8.79
N HIS A 207 3.98 2.16 -8.72
CA HIS A 207 4.86 2.35 -9.88
C HIS A 207 5.17 1.02 -10.59
N THR A 208 5.57 0.01 -9.81
CA THR A 208 5.93 -1.31 -10.33
C THR A 208 4.72 -1.99 -11.00
N ALA A 209 3.53 -1.88 -10.41
CA ALA A 209 2.31 -2.43 -10.95
C ALA A 209 1.89 -1.73 -12.26
N CYS A 210 1.99 -0.39 -12.33
CA CYS A 210 1.71 0.37 -13.54
C CYS A 210 2.60 -0.08 -14.69
N HIS A 211 3.91 -0.20 -14.46
CA HIS A 211 4.86 -0.67 -15.46
C HIS A 211 4.61 -2.12 -15.89
N ALA A 212 4.24 -2.99 -14.96
CA ALA A 212 3.90 -4.38 -15.29
C ALA A 212 2.65 -4.47 -16.17
N ILE A 213 1.63 -3.66 -15.90
CA ILE A 213 0.44 -3.58 -16.76
C ILE A 213 0.81 -3.04 -18.15
N GLN A 214 1.56 -1.94 -18.22
CA GLN A 214 1.96 -1.32 -19.49
C GLN A 214 2.84 -2.24 -20.35
N LYS A 215 3.69 -3.06 -19.73
CA LYS A 215 4.51 -4.08 -20.41
C LYS A 215 3.72 -5.35 -20.76
N GLY A 216 2.49 -5.47 -20.28
CA GLY A 216 1.66 -6.65 -20.46
C GLY A 216 2.09 -7.84 -19.62
N ASP A 217 2.86 -7.64 -18.53
CA ASP A 217 3.17 -8.68 -17.55
C ASP A 217 1.93 -9.09 -16.73
N CYS A 218 0.94 -8.21 -16.62
CA CYS A 218 -0.38 -8.49 -16.07
C CYS A 218 -1.45 -7.63 -16.75
N ASP A 219 -2.71 -8.08 -16.72
CA ASP A 219 -3.85 -7.34 -17.29
C ASP A 219 -4.57 -6.46 -16.25
N LEU A 220 -4.36 -6.78 -14.98
CA LEU A 220 -4.94 -6.16 -13.79
C LEU A 220 -3.92 -6.33 -12.65
N ALA A 221 -3.88 -5.39 -11.72
CA ALA A 221 -3.00 -5.50 -10.56
C ALA A 221 -3.73 -5.12 -9.26
N ILE A 222 -3.51 -5.91 -8.22
CA ILE A 222 -3.86 -5.56 -6.85
C ILE A 222 -2.61 -4.95 -6.21
N VAL A 223 -2.71 -3.71 -5.75
CA VAL A 223 -1.61 -3.02 -5.08
C VAL A 223 -1.97 -2.75 -3.64
N GLY A 224 -1.06 -3.03 -2.72
CA GLY A 224 -1.31 -2.91 -1.29
C GLY A 224 -0.17 -2.30 -0.51
N GLY A 225 -0.47 -1.95 0.73
CA GLY A 225 0.54 -1.65 1.74
C GLY A 225 -0.02 -1.80 3.15
N SER A 226 0.85 -2.08 4.10
CA SER A 226 0.47 -2.12 5.51
C SER A 226 1.55 -1.62 6.47
N LYS A 227 1.10 -1.09 7.60
CA LYS A 227 1.91 -0.91 8.80
C LYS A 227 1.05 -1.22 10.02
N ILE A 228 1.46 -2.20 10.81
CA ILE A 228 0.86 -2.51 12.11
C ILE A 228 1.98 -2.61 13.14
N SER A 229 1.81 -1.95 14.29
CA SER A 229 2.77 -1.89 15.38
C SER A 229 2.34 -2.79 16.52
N LEU A 230 2.77 -4.06 16.48
CA LEU A 230 2.35 -5.08 17.46
C LEU A 230 2.72 -4.71 18.92
N LEU A 231 3.91 -4.12 19.11
CA LEU A 231 4.44 -3.74 20.42
C LEU A 231 4.99 -2.31 20.42
N PRO A 232 4.14 -1.29 20.50
CA PRO A 232 4.57 0.09 20.41
C PRO A 232 5.07 0.62 21.77
N VAL A 233 5.99 -0.11 22.41
CA VAL A 233 6.59 0.31 23.68
C VAL A 233 7.49 1.53 23.46
N GLU A 234 7.47 2.48 24.38
CA GLU A 234 8.46 3.57 24.39
C GLU A 234 9.83 2.99 24.72
N ASP A 235 10.79 3.19 23.83
CA ASP A 235 12.17 2.75 23.98
C ASP A 235 13.13 3.88 23.56
N ASP A 236 14.39 3.76 23.95
CA ASP A 236 15.43 4.75 23.63
C ASP A 236 15.97 4.59 22.18
N ASN A 237 15.46 3.62 21.42
CA ASN A 237 15.89 3.34 20.04
C ASN A 237 15.16 4.27 19.04
N MET A 238 15.43 5.56 19.15
CA MET A 238 14.87 6.57 18.24
C MET A 238 15.78 6.76 17.02
N LEU A 239 15.19 6.90 15.84
CA LEU A 239 15.90 7.26 14.61
C LEU A 239 16.24 8.76 14.56
N GLY A 240 15.70 9.55 15.49
CA GLY A 240 15.92 10.99 15.57
C GLY A 240 14.97 11.80 14.68
N ILE A 241 13.91 11.15 14.17
CA ILE A 241 12.88 11.76 13.33
C ILE A 241 11.53 11.84 14.05
N GLU A 242 11.42 11.30 15.26
CA GLU A 242 10.19 11.19 16.02
C GLU A 242 9.81 12.52 16.71
N SER A 243 8.55 12.94 16.58
CA SER A 243 8.01 14.10 17.30
C SER A 243 7.92 13.81 18.80
N LYS A 244 8.32 14.78 19.63
CA LYS A 244 8.17 14.69 21.08
C LYS A 244 6.72 14.80 21.53
N SER A 245 5.89 15.43 20.70
CA SER A 245 4.46 15.60 20.94
C SER A 245 3.61 14.49 20.33
N TYR A 246 4.23 13.54 19.60
CA TYR A 246 3.55 12.49 18.83
C TYR A 246 2.58 13.03 17.77
N ILE A 247 2.80 14.27 17.31
CA ILE A 247 1.98 14.92 16.28
C ILE A 247 2.91 15.27 15.13
N CYS A 248 2.55 14.84 13.93
CA CYS A 248 3.21 15.30 12.72
C CYS A 248 2.66 16.68 12.34
N ARG A 249 3.47 17.73 12.47
CA ARG A 249 3.09 19.11 12.12
C ARG A 249 3.69 19.47 10.77
N ALA A 250 3.10 18.96 9.69
CA ALA A 250 3.60 19.22 8.34
C ALA A 250 3.61 20.73 8.04
N PHE A 251 4.79 21.25 7.66
CA PHE A 251 5.01 22.65 7.26
C PHE A 251 4.80 23.72 8.36
N ASP A 252 4.68 23.30 9.63
CA ASP A 252 4.49 24.20 10.77
C ASP A 252 5.84 24.68 11.34
N GLU A 253 5.89 25.88 11.92
CA GLU A 253 7.09 26.42 12.58
C GLU A 253 7.51 25.57 13.81
N GLU A 254 6.54 24.94 14.47
CA GLU A 254 6.74 24.08 15.63
C GLU A 254 6.99 22.60 15.26
N ALA A 255 7.11 22.28 13.97
CA ALA A 255 7.42 20.94 13.48
C ALA A 255 8.68 20.37 14.17
N ASP A 256 8.60 19.22 14.82
CA ASP A 256 9.71 18.63 15.59
C ASP A 256 9.96 17.14 15.29
N GLY A 257 9.21 16.57 14.35
CA GLY A 257 9.32 15.19 13.91
C GLY A 257 8.00 14.61 13.39
N THR A 258 8.04 13.33 13.07
CA THR A 258 6.91 12.52 12.61
C THR A 258 6.32 11.69 13.76
N CYS A 259 5.11 11.20 13.57
CA CYS A 259 4.43 10.31 14.51
C CYS A 259 4.11 8.96 13.86
N MET A 260 3.81 7.97 14.69
CA MET A 260 3.47 6.63 14.22
C MET A 260 1.98 6.52 13.90
N GLY A 261 1.68 5.92 12.74
CA GLY A 261 0.34 5.51 12.36
C GLY A 261 0.34 4.09 11.82
N GLU A 262 -0.77 3.40 12.04
CA GLU A 262 -1.07 2.12 11.42
C GLU A 262 -2.01 2.29 10.23
N GLY A 263 -2.02 1.33 9.32
CA GLY A 263 -2.80 1.39 8.10
C GLY A 263 -2.71 0.10 7.31
N VAL A 264 -3.80 -0.31 6.67
CA VAL A 264 -3.79 -1.32 5.60
C VAL A 264 -4.65 -0.81 4.44
N MET A 265 -4.19 -1.01 3.22
CA MET A 265 -4.91 -0.58 2.01
C MET A 265 -4.73 -1.56 0.86
N ALA A 266 -5.70 -1.57 -0.06
CA ALA A 266 -5.60 -2.19 -1.37
C ALA A 266 -6.23 -1.28 -2.45
N LEU A 267 -5.61 -1.27 -3.63
CA LEU A 267 -6.11 -0.66 -4.86
C LEU A 267 -6.17 -1.71 -5.97
N VAL A 268 -7.14 -1.58 -6.87
CA VAL A 268 -7.21 -2.39 -8.09
C VAL A 268 -6.92 -1.51 -9.29
N LEU A 269 -5.87 -1.86 -10.03
CA LEU A 269 -5.36 -1.13 -11.18
C LEU A 269 -5.65 -1.87 -12.48
N LYS A 270 -6.00 -1.13 -13.54
CA LYS A 270 -6.30 -1.68 -14.86
C LYS A 270 -5.95 -0.66 -15.96
N PRO A 271 -5.56 -1.07 -17.18
CA PRO A 271 -5.43 -0.11 -18.28
C PRO A 271 -6.71 0.71 -18.45
N LEU A 272 -6.61 2.03 -18.58
CA LEU A 272 -7.77 2.92 -18.69
C LEU A 272 -8.70 2.52 -19.85
N SER A 273 -8.12 2.17 -21.00
CA SER A 273 -8.86 1.71 -22.18
C SER A 273 -9.68 0.44 -21.89
N ALA A 274 -9.10 -0.50 -21.14
CA ALA A 274 -9.77 -1.73 -20.73
C ALA A 274 -10.82 -1.46 -19.63
N ALA A 275 -10.59 -0.48 -18.76
CA ALA A 275 -11.55 -0.04 -17.75
C ALA A 275 -12.81 0.57 -18.37
N ILE A 276 -12.63 1.50 -19.32
CA ILE A 276 -13.72 2.11 -20.09
C ILE A 276 -14.50 1.05 -20.87
N LYS A 277 -13.80 0.12 -21.55
CA LYS A 277 -14.44 -0.98 -22.28
C LYS A 277 -15.21 -1.91 -21.35
N GLY A 278 -14.66 -2.17 -20.15
CA GLY A 278 -15.30 -2.95 -19.10
C GLY A 278 -16.48 -2.26 -18.43
N ARG A 279 -16.63 -0.93 -18.64
CA ARG A 279 -17.56 -0.07 -17.91
C ARG A 279 -17.32 -0.15 -16.39
N ASP A 280 -16.06 -0.29 -16.02
CA ASP A 280 -15.64 -0.27 -14.63
C ASP A 280 -15.90 1.14 -14.05
N HIS A 281 -16.18 1.21 -12.75
CA HIS A 281 -16.10 2.48 -12.04
C HIS A 281 -14.63 2.92 -12.00
N ILE A 282 -14.37 4.23 -12.11
CA ILE A 282 -13.01 4.77 -12.16
C ILE A 282 -12.92 5.88 -11.11
N TYR A 283 -12.12 5.67 -10.07
CA TYR A 283 -11.86 6.65 -9.02
C TYR A 283 -10.90 7.74 -9.49
N ALA A 284 -9.81 7.33 -10.13
CA ALA A 284 -8.77 8.21 -10.62
C ALA A 284 -7.99 7.55 -11.76
N ILE A 285 -7.21 8.37 -12.47
CA ILE A 285 -6.32 7.94 -13.54
C ILE A 285 -4.90 8.30 -13.11
N ILE A 286 -4.03 7.30 -13.04
CA ILE A 286 -2.60 7.46 -12.85
C ILE A 286 -2.03 7.80 -14.23
N LYS A 287 -1.58 9.06 -14.38
CA LYS A 287 -1.02 9.59 -15.62
C LYS A 287 0.45 9.24 -15.78
N GLY A 288 1.22 9.29 -14.69
CA GLY A 288 2.63 8.94 -14.69
C GLY A 288 3.17 8.69 -13.27
N THR A 289 4.30 8.00 -13.19
CA THR A 289 4.97 7.64 -11.93
C THR A 289 6.49 7.65 -12.11
N ALA A 290 7.25 7.96 -11.05
CA ALA A 290 8.70 7.86 -11.08
C ALA A 290 9.26 7.43 -9.72
N VAL A 291 10.44 6.80 -9.76
CA VAL A 291 11.22 6.38 -8.58
C VAL A 291 12.69 6.63 -8.87
N ASN A 292 13.42 7.23 -7.92
CA ASN A 292 14.87 7.37 -7.96
C ASN A 292 15.47 7.15 -6.56
N GLN A 293 16.74 7.55 -6.38
CA GLN A 293 17.47 7.46 -5.12
C GLN A 293 18.26 8.74 -4.87
N ASP A 294 18.34 9.15 -3.61
CA ASP A 294 19.04 10.38 -3.19
C ASP A 294 20.55 10.36 -3.48
N GLY A 295 21.13 9.15 -3.64
CA GLY A 295 22.56 8.97 -3.82
C GLY A 295 23.35 9.41 -2.59
N THR A 296 24.52 10.02 -2.81
CA THR A 296 25.32 10.59 -1.72
C THR A 296 24.74 11.95 -1.31
N SER A 297 24.25 12.05 -0.07
CA SER A 297 23.75 13.30 0.53
C SER A 297 24.54 13.66 1.80
N MET A 298 24.02 14.59 2.63
CA MET A 298 24.67 14.99 3.90
C MET A 298 24.71 13.87 4.96
N GLY A 299 23.99 12.78 4.75
CA GLY A 299 24.00 11.60 5.61
C GLY A 299 23.06 10.53 5.06
N ILE A 300 23.23 9.27 5.47
CA ILE A 300 22.47 8.14 4.91
C ILE A 300 20.95 8.26 5.05
N THR A 301 20.46 9.06 6.00
CA THR A 301 19.03 9.35 6.24
C THR A 301 18.63 10.77 5.87
N ALA A 302 19.57 11.60 5.38
CA ALA A 302 19.30 12.99 5.04
C ALA A 302 18.74 13.06 3.61
N PRO A 303 17.59 13.75 3.40
CA PRO A 303 16.98 13.86 2.09
C PRO A 303 17.84 14.69 1.13
N ASN A 304 17.70 14.42 -0.17
CA ASN A 304 18.34 15.22 -1.23
C ASN A 304 17.30 16.01 -2.04
N ALA A 305 17.29 17.34 -1.88
CA ALA A 305 16.35 18.22 -2.58
C ALA A 305 16.47 18.17 -4.12
N LEU A 306 17.68 17.98 -4.66
CA LEU A 306 17.87 17.86 -6.10
C LEU A 306 17.29 16.54 -6.62
N ALA A 307 17.55 15.43 -5.94
CA ALA A 307 16.97 14.14 -6.31
C ALA A 307 15.43 14.16 -6.21
N GLN A 308 14.87 14.84 -5.22
CA GLN A 308 13.42 15.04 -5.12
C GLN A 308 12.86 15.89 -6.26
N ALA A 309 13.54 16.96 -6.67
CA ALA A 309 13.13 17.74 -7.84
C ALA A 309 13.16 16.87 -9.11
N GLU A 310 14.23 16.11 -9.32
CA GLU A 310 14.40 15.21 -10.47
C GLU A 310 13.30 14.14 -10.54
N VAL A 311 12.91 13.52 -9.42
CA VAL A 311 11.85 12.48 -9.44
C VAL A 311 10.47 13.07 -9.70
N ILE A 312 10.21 14.28 -9.21
CA ILE A 312 8.95 14.99 -9.47
C ILE A 312 8.87 15.37 -10.95
N GLU A 313 9.94 15.94 -11.51
CA GLU A 313 10.02 16.26 -12.93
C GLU A 313 9.88 15.03 -13.82
N ALA A 314 10.54 13.92 -13.46
CA ALA A 314 10.42 12.66 -14.19
C ALA A 314 8.98 12.13 -14.17
N ALA A 315 8.27 12.23 -13.04
CA ALA A 315 6.86 11.81 -12.96
C ALA A 315 5.95 12.69 -13.84
N TRP A 316 6.21 14.01 -13.91
CA TRP A 316 5.46 14.91 -14.80
C TRP A 316 5.74 14.67 -16.27
N GLN A 317 7.00 14.38 -16.62
CA GLN A 317 7.39 13.99 -17.98
C GLN A 317 6.75 12.66 -18.39
N ASP A 318 6.77 11.66 -17.52
CA ASP A 318 6.09 10.37 -17.74
C ASP A 318 4.58 10.56 -17.92
N ALA A 319 3.98 11.49 -17.16
CA ALA A 319 2.56 11.82 -17.25
C ALA A 319 2.18 12.62 -18.51
N GLY A 320 3.14 13.23 -19.21
CA GLY A 320 2.89 14.09 -20.37
C GLY A 320 2.04 15.33 -20.05
N ILE A 321 2.07 15.84 -18.82
CA ILE A 321 1.25 16.98 -18.39
C ILE A 321 2.07 18.28 -18.30
N ASP A 322 1.38 19.41 -18.45
CA ASP A 322 1.91 20.72 -18.08
C ASP A 322 1.82 20.90 -16.55
N PRO A 323 2.95 21.09 -15.84
CA PRO A 323 2.94 21.29 -14.39
C PRO A 323 2.07 22.46 -13.92
N GLU A 324 1.83 23.48 -14.76
CA GLU A 324 0.95 24.61 -14.42
C GLU A 324 -0.52 24.19 -14.24
N THR A 325 -0.89 22.98 -14.68
CA THR A 325 -2.24 22.43 -14.50
C THR A 325 -2.45 21.74 -13.15
N ILE A 326 -1.39 21.56 -12.35
CA ILE A 326 -1.46 20.88 -11.05
C ILE A 326 -2.07 21.83 -10.01
N THR A 327 -3.19 21.41 -9.40
CA THR A 327 -3.91 22.22 -8.41
C THR A 327 -3.74 21.73 -6.97
N TYR A 328 -3.12 20.57 -6.77
CA TYR A 328 -2.93 19.96 -5.45
C TYR A 328 -1.68 19.08 -5.42
N ILE A 329 -0.95 19.09 -4.31
CA ILE A 329 0.18 18.19 -4.04
C ILE A 329 -0.03 17.57 -2.65
N GLU A 330 -0.18 16.24 -2.62
CA GLU A 330 -0.04 15.46 -1.38
C GLU A 330 1.46 15.25 -1.13
N ALA A 331 2.03 15.98 -0.18
CA ALA A 331 3.45 15.94 0.11
C ALA A 331 3.81 14.81 1.11
N HIS A 332 5.09 14.42 1.15
CA HIS A 332 5.56 13.48 2.18
C HIS A 332 5.34 14.01 3.61
N GLY A 333 5.52 15.33 3.80
CA GLY A 333 4.96 16.07 4.93
C GLY A 333 5.32 15.53 6.31
N THR A 334 6.56 15.09 6.55
CA THR A 334 6.95 14.39 7.79
C THR A 334 7.11 15.26 9.03
N GLY A 335 6.95 16.59 8.92
CA GLY A 335 7.01 17.49 10.06
C GLY A 335 8.40 17.58 10.72
N THR A 336 9.49 17.37 9.97
CA THR A 336 10.87 17.47 10.46
C THR A 336 11.49 18.86 10.17
N LYS A 337 12.44 19.32 11.01
CA LYS A 337 13.06 20.68 10.94
C LYS A 337 14.19 20.88 9.91
N LEU A 338 14.47 19.86 9.08
CA LEU A 338 15.75 19.65 8.39
C LEU A 338 16.41 20.87 7.75
#